data_AF-A0A522SL15-F1
#
_entry.id   AF-A0A522SL15-F1
#
_cell.length_a   1.000
_cell.length_b   1.000
_cell.length_c   1.000
_cell.angle_alpha   90.00
_cell.angle_beta   90.00
_cell.angle_gamma   90.00
#
_symmetry.space_group_name_H-M   'P 1'
#
loop_
_entity.id
_entity.type
_entity.pdbx_description
1 polymer ?
#
loop_
_entity_poly.entity_id
_entity_poly.type
_entity_poly.pdbx_seq_one_letter_code
_entity_poly.pdbx_strand_id
1 'polypeptide(L)'
;MRKILALLVLTFCLFLEVKSQSLYMPRNVEAAYKRGTRSLTGRPGPHYWQNHGIYDITLSAMPPDRMIRGSEKITYFNNSPDTLKEIVMSLVLNFHKPEAIHYEYFDSARFTSGLHIDHFAIDGQSWDP
;
A
#
# COMPACT_ATOMS: atom_id res chain seq x y z
N MET A 1 9.58 42.01 54.29
CA MET A 1 9.73 40.55 54.04
C MET A 1 8.71 39.99 53.05
N ARG A 2 7.40 40.20 53.24
CA ARG A 2 6.33 39.68 52.36
C ARG A 2 6.45 40.07 50.87
N LYS A 3 6.90 41.29 50.56
CA LYS A 3 7.14 41.77 49.18
C LYS A 3 8.36 41.11 48.52
N ILE A 4 9.40 40.80 49.28
CA ILE A 4 10.62 40.14 48.79
C ILE A 4 10.33 38.67 48.47
N LEU A 5 9.53 38.00 49.32
CA LEU A 5 9.07 36.64 49.09
C LEU A 5 8.18 36.56 47.83
N ALA A 6 7.28 37.53 47.63
CA ALA A 6 6.46 37.61 46.43
C ALA A 6 7.31 37.84 45.16
N LEU A 7 8.34 38.68 45.25
CA LEU A 7 9.26 38.91 44.14
C LEU A 7 10.02 37.63 43.78
N LEU A 8 10.56 36.91 44.76
CA LEU A 8 11.28 35.65 44.57
C LEU A 8 10.42 34.56 43.93
N VAL A 9 9.15 34.43 44.34
CA VAL A 9 8.21 33.47 43.74
C VAL A 9 7.89 33.86 42.30
N LEU A 10 7.73 35.15 42.00
CA LEU A 10 7.50 35.63 40.65
C LEU A 10 8.70 35.37 39.75
N THR A 11 9.93 35.62 40.23
CA THR A 11 11.15 35.31 39.47
C THR A 11 11.29 33.81 39.25
N PHE A 12 10.97 32.97 40.24
CA PHE A 12 11.01 31.52 40.10
C PHE A 12 10.01 30.99 39.06
N CYS A 13 8.79 31.54 39.05
CA CYS A 13 7.79 31.21 38.02
C CYS A 13 8.21 31.62 36.60
N LEU A 14 9.00 32.70 36.47
CA LEU A 14 9.55 33.14 35.17
C LEU A 14 10.64 32.20 34.63
N PHE A 15 11.22 31.32 35.46
CA PHE A 15 12.21 30.31 35.04
C PHE A 15 11.61 28.91 34.83
N LEU A 16 10.29 28.76 34.88
CA LEU A 16 9.64 27.48 34.56
C LEU A 16 9.51 27.32 33.04
N GLU A 17 10.40 26.53 32.45
CA GLU A 17 10.28 26.06 31.07
C GLU A 17 9.05 25.13 30.95
N VAL A 18 7.95 25.64 30.37
CA VAL A 18 6.79 24.82 30.03
C VAL A 18 7.08 24.06 28.74
N LYS A 19 7.47 22.79 28.87
CA LYS A 19 7.69 21.91 27.72
C LYS A 19 6.34 21.32 27.28
N SER A 20 5.94 21.59 26.04
CA SER A 20 4.77 20.94 25.44
C SER A 20 4.99 19.42 25.36
N GLN A 21 3.97 18.64 25.70
CA GLN A 21 4.01 17.19 25.52
C GLN A 21 4.02 16.85 24.03
N SER A 22 4.93 15.97 23.62
CA SER A 22 4.91 15.42 22.27
C SER A 22 3.62 14.61 22.06
N LEU A 23 3.02 14.72 20.88
CA LEU A 23 1.91 13.84 20.50
C LEU A 23 2.36 12.38 20.56
N TYR A 24 1.42 11.50 20.94
CA TYR A 24 1.65 10.06 20.89
C TYR A 24 2.05 9.63 19.48
N MET A 25 3.16 8.90 19.40
CA MET A 25 3.66 8.32 18.15
C MET A 25 3.44 6.81 18.17
N PRO A 26 2.65 6.24 17.25
CA PRO A 26 2.56 4.80 17.08
C PRO A 26 3.93 4.17 16.80
N ARG A 27 4.20 2.99 17.38
CA ARG A 27 5.48 2.28 17.29
C ARG A 27 5.99 2.08 15.85
N ASN A 28 5.09 1.79 14.92
CA ASN A 28 5.43 1.61 13.49
C ASN A 28 5.89 2.91 12.83
N VAL A 29 5.29 4.05 13.21
CA VAL A 29 5.68 5.38 12.70
C VAL A 29 7.01 5.80 13.29
N GLU A 30 7.21 5.60 14.60
CA GLU A 30 8.48 5.85 15.27
C GLU A 30 9.61 5.03 14.63
N ALA A 31 9.37 3.74 14.37
CA ALA A 31 10.34 2.86 13.70
C ALA A 31 10.65 3.33 12.27
N ALA A 32 9.67 3.86 11.52
CA ALA A 32 9.89 4.40 10.19
C ALA A 32 10.79 5.66 10.20
N TYR A 33 10.64 6.53 11.20
CA TYR A 33 11.54 7.66 11.40
C TYR A 33 12.95 7.21 11.80
N LYS A 34 13.07 6.27 12.75
CA LYS A 34 14.37 5.71 13.15
C LYS A 34 15.11 5.04 12.00
N ARG A 35 14.38 4.35 11.11
CA ARG A 35 14.94 3.75 9.89
C ARG A 35 15.21 4.76 8.77
N GLY A 36 14.78 6.01 8.91
CA GLY A 36 14.95 7.04 7.89
C GLY A 36 14.12 6.81 6.62
N THR A 37 13.09 5.96 6.67
CA THR A 37 12.18 5.75 5.52
C THR A 37 11.10 6.83 5.45
N ARG A 38 10.88 7.57 6.54
CA ARG A 38 10.02 8.76 6.61
C ARG A 38 10.75 9.93 7.28
N SER A 39 10.37 11.15 6.94
CA SER A 39 10.82 12.38 7.61
C SER A 39 9.68 13.00 8.45
N LEU A 40 10.04 13.69 9.53
CA LEU A 40 9.10 14.50 10.33
C LEU A 40 8.47 15.65 9.53
N THR A 41 9.08 16.04 8.41
CA THR A 41 8.56 17.08 7.51
C THR A 41 7.48 16.59 6.55
N GLY A 42 7.11 15.30 6.60
CA GLY A 42 6.17 14.67 5.68
C GLY A 42 6.76 14.28 4.33
N ARG A 43 8.02 14.67 4.05
CA ARG A 43 8.76 14.22 2.87
C ARG A 43 9.23 12.76 3.04
N PRO A 44 9.44 12.03 1.92
CA PRO A 44 10.23 10.81 1.92
C PRO A 44 11.54 11.00 2.70
N GLY A 45 11.90 10.02 3.54
CA GLY A 45 13.18 10.03 4.22
C GLY A 45 14.32 9.60 3.29
N PRO A 46 15.60 9.75 3.72
CA PRO A 46 16.76 9.37 2.91
C PRO A 46 16.79 7.89 2.49
N HIS A 47 16.19 7.00 3.27
CA HIS A 47 16.08 5.56 2.98
C HIS A 47 14.70 5.17 2.46
N TYR A 48 13.93 6.13 1.94
CA TYR A 48 12.66 5.85 1.30
C TYR A 48 12.86 5.03 0.02
N TRP A 49 11.98 4.05 -0.20
CA TRP A 49 12.01 3.18 -1.37
C TRP A 49 10.59 3.02 -1.94
N GLN A 50 10.52 2.67 -3.22
CA GLN A 50 9.28 2.35 -3.92
C GLN A 50 9.52 1.15 -4.83
N ASN A 51 8.67 0.14 -4.73
CA ASN A 51 8.65 -0.94 -5.69
C ASN A 51 7.90 -0.48 -6.94
N HIS A 52 8.23 -1.07 -8.09
CA HIS A 52 7.54 -0.79 -9.33
C HIS A 52 7.50 -2.05 -10.21
N GLY A 53 6.58 -2.06 -11.16
CA GLY A 53 6.48 -3.09 -12.19
C GLY A 53 6.58 -2.44 -13.57
N ILE A 54 7.22 -3.12 -14.50
CA ILE A 54 7.14 -2.83 -15.93
C ILE A 54 6.24 -3.88 -16.57
N TYR A 55 5.30 -3.41 -17.38
CA TYR A 55 4.25 -4.22 -17.99
C TYR A 55 4.37 -4.14 -19.51
N ASP A 56 4.74 -5.26 -20.13
CA ASP A 56 4.78 -5.41 -21.58
C ASP A 56 3.53 -6.18 -22.01
N ILE A 57 2.54 -5.46 -22.55
CA ILE A 57 1.23 -6.00 -22.89
C ILE A 57 1.05 -5.99 -24.41
N THR A 58 0.80 -7.17 -24.98
CA THR A 58 0.38 -7.32 -26.37
C THR A 58 -1.05 -7.83 -26.39
N LEU A 59 -1.95 -7.12 -27.09
CA LEU A 59 -3.37 -7.48 -27.14
C LEU A 59 -3.94 -7.31 -28.54
N SER A 60 -4.99 -8.07 -28.82
CA SER A 60 -5.79 -8.02 -30.05
C SER A 60 -7.26 -8.05 -29.68
N ALA A 61 -8.01 -7.07 -30.17
CA ALA A 61 -9.47 -7.08 -30.12
C ALA A 61 -10.02 -7.78 -31.36
N MET A 62 -11.02 -8.65 -31.17
CA MET A 62 -11.67 -9.38 -32.26
C MET A 62 -13.15 -8.99 -32.37
N PRO A 63 -13.48 -7.91 -33.09
CA PRO A 63 -14.85 -7.66 -33.55
C PRO A 63 -15.22 -8.60 -34.72
N PRO A 64 -16.48 -9.05 -34.82
CA PRO A 64 -17.62 -8.71 -33.95
C PRO A 64 -17.70 -9.57 -32.68
N ASP A 65 -16.82 -10.55 -32.50
CA ASP A 65 -16.86 -11.60 -31.46
C ASP A 65 -16.71 -11.09 -30.02
N ARG A 66 -16.37 -9.80 -29.82
CA ARG A 66 -16.20 -9.13 -28.52
C ARG A 66 -15.16 -9.81 -27.62
N MET A 67 -14.18 -10.48 -28.22
CA MET A 67 -13.09 -11.14 -27.50
C MET A 67 -11.82 -10.27 -27.53
N ILE A 68 -11.12 -10.22 -26.40
CA ILE A 68 -9.75 -9.70 -26.31
C ILE A 68 -8.83 -10.91 -26.06
N ARG A 69 -7.76 -11.03 -26.86
CA ARG A 69 -6.69 -12.01 -26.63
C ARG A 69 -5.36 -11.28 -26.53
N GLY A 70 -4.45 -11.81 -25.73
CA GLY A 70 -3.16 -11.17 -25.55
C GLY A 70 -2.24 -11.95 -24.65
N SER A 71 -1.05 -11.39 -24.48
CA SER A 71 -0.03 -11.85 -23.55
C SER A 71 0.53 -10.65 -22.80
N GLU A 72 0.83 -10.85 -21.53
CA GLU A 72 1.43 -9.85 -20.66
C GLU A 72 2.68 -10.43 -20.01
N LYS A 73 3.76 -9.64 -20.02
CA LYS A 73 4.95 -9.90 -19.20
C LYS A 73 5.08 -8.80 -18.17
N ILE A 74 5.18 -9.20 -16.90
CA ILE A 74 5.38 -8.28 -15.78
C ILE A 74 6.79 -8.47 -15.24
N THR A 75 7.59 -7.42 -15.26
CA THR A 75 8.90 -7.39 -14.57
C THR A 75 8.76 -6.57 -13.30
N TYR A 76 8.83 -7.22 -12.14
CA TYR A 76 8.69 -6.57 -10.84
C TYR A 76 10.05 -6.25 -10.22
N PHE A 77 10.19 -5.03 -9.70
CA PHE A 77 11.38 -4.55 -9.03
C PHE A 77 11.09 -4.34 -7.54
N ASN A 78 11.66 -5.21 -6.70
CA ASN A 78 11.66 -5.05 -5.26
C ASN A 78 12.84 -4.18 -4.82
N ASN A 79 12.57 -2.90 -4.60
CA ASN A 79 13.53 -1.94 -4.03
C ASN A 79 13.44 -1.88 -2.49
N SER A 80 12.56 -2.67 -1.87
CA SER A 80 12.52 -2.83 -0.42
C SER A 80 13.83 -3.44 0.08
N PRO A 81 14.33 -3.02 1.26
CA PRO A 81 15.42 -3.72 1.94
C PRO A 81 15.00 -5.12 2.43
N ASP A 82 13.69 -5.40 2.47
CA ASP A 82 13.15 -6.67 2.92
C ASP A 82 12.97 -7.65 1.75
N THR A 83 13.20 -8.94 2.01
CA THR A 83 12.96 -10.01 1.04
C THR A 83 11.47 -10.15 0.74
N LEU A 84 11.10 -10.10 -0.54
CA LEU A 84 9.75 -10.40 -1.00
C LEU A 84 9.51 -11.91 -0.97
N LYS A 85 8.59 -12.37 -0.10
CA LYS A 85 8.27 -13.79 0.05
C LYS A 85 7.11 -14.27 -0.83
N GLU A 86 6.24 -13.35 -1.20
CA GLU A 86 4.99 -13.63 -1.90
C GLU A 86 4.73 -12.54 -2.92
N ILE A 87 4.15 -12.92 -4.06
CA ILE A 87 3.63 -12.00 -5.06
C ILE A 87 2.13 -12.21 -5.14
N VAL A 88 1.38 -11.13 -4.89
CA VAL A 88 -0.08 -11.14 -5.00
C VAL A 88 -0.47 -10.47 -6.32
N MET A 89 -1.20 -11.20 -7.16
CA MET A 89 -1.74 -10.70 -8.43
C MET A 89 -3.25 -10.56 -8.33
N SER A 90 -3.76 -9.35 -8.59
CA SER A 90 -5.19 -9.08 -8.59
C SER A 90 -5.78 -9.30 -9.98
N LEU A 91 -6.61 -10.34 -10.13
CA LEU A 91 -7.34 -10.65 -11.35
C LEU A 91 -8.82 -10.27 -11.17
N VAL A 92 -9.26 -9.19 -11.81
CA VAL A 92 -10.59 -8.57 -11.58
C VAL A 92 -11.74 -9.22 -12.36
N LEU A 93 -11.49 -10.32 -13.07
CA LEU A 93 -12.46 -10.95 -13.99
C LEU A 93 -13.63 -11.65 -13.27
N ASN A 94 -13.57 -11.83 -11.96
CA ASN A 94 -14.65 -12.45 -11.18
C ASN A 94 -15.78 -11.49 -10.81
N PHE A 95 -15.66 -10.19 -11.12
CA PHE A 95 -16.73 -9.22 -10.86
C PHE A 95 -18.04 -9.61 -11.56
N HIS A 96 -17.98 -10.28 -12.72
CA HIS A 96 -19.16 -10.70 -13.49
C HIS A 96 -19.71 -12.07 -13.09
N LYS A 97 -19.25 -12.68 -11.99
CA LYS A 97 -19.82 -13.95 -11.52
C LYS A 97 -21.23 -13.74 -10.93
N PRO A 98 -22.16 -14.69 -11.09
CA PRO A 98 -23.49 -14.60 -10.47
C PRO A 98 -23.45 -14.45 -8.95
N GLU A 99 -22.44 -15.01 -8.29
CA GLU A 99 -22.27 -14.98 -6.83
C GLU A 99 -21.60 -13.70 -6.32
N ALA A 100 -21.11 -12.83 -7.22
CA ALA A 100 -20.51 -11.57 -6.81
C ALA A 100 -21.56 -10.64 -6.19
N ILE A 101 -21.17 -9.90 -5.16
CA ILE A 101 -22.04 -8.90 -4.53
C ILE A 101 -22.10 -7.68 -5.43
N HIS A 102 -23.30 -7.41 -5.94
CA HIS A 102 -23.59 -6.23 -6.76
C HIS A 102 -24.40 -5.23 -5.93
N TYR A 103 -23.95 -3.97 -5.88
CA TYR A 103 -24.69 -2.90 -5.21
C TYR A 103 -25.88 -2.38 -6.04
N GLU A 104 -25.91 -2.68 -7.34
CA GLU A 104 -26.96 -2.29 -8.28
C GLU A 104 -27.57 -3.52 -8.98
N TYR A 105 -28.69 -3.32 -9.66
CA TYR A 105 -29.30 -4.36 -10.49
C TYR A 105 -28.34 -4.76 -11.62
N PHE A 106 -27.90 -6.02 -11.61
CA PHE A 106 -27.03 -6.58 -12.63
C PHE A 106 -27.86 -7.38 -13.63
N ASP A 107 -27.81 -6.99 -14.90
CA ASP A 107 -28.44 -7.75 -15.99
C ASP A 107 -27.82 -9.15 -16.06
N SER A 108 -28.65 -10.19 -15.95
CA SER A 108 -28.20 -11.58 -15.96
C SER A 108 -27.53 -11.98 -17.28
N ALA A 109 -27.79 -11.26 -18.38
CA ALA A 109 -27.10 -11.44 -19.65
C ALA A 109 -25.61 -11.05 -19.60
N ARG A 110 -25.16 -10.37 -18.54
CA ARG A 110 -23.76 -9.97 -18.32
C ARG A 110 -22.99 -10.90 -17.38
N PHE A 111 -23.64 -11.93 -16.86
CA PHE A 111 -22.94 -12.91 -16.05
C PHE A 111 -21.97 -13.73 -16.89
N THR A 112 -20.83 -14.03 -16.29
CA THR A 112 -19.82 -14.92 -16.86
C THR A 112 -19.48 -15.99 -15.83
N SER A 113 -18.88 -17.08 -16.28
CA SER A 113 -18.27 -18.07 -15.39
C SER A 113 -17.06 -17.52 -14.60
N GLY A 114 -16.64 -16.28 -14.89
CA GLY A 114 -15.49 -15.60 -14.32
C GLY A 114 -14.15 -16.11 -14.85
N LEU A 115 -13.12 -15.97 -14.02
CA LEU A 115 -11.74 -16.37 -14.34
C LEU A 115 -11.61 -17.91 -14.38
N HIS A 116 -11.06 -18.41 -15.48
CA HIS A 116 -10.54 -19.77 -15.61
C HIS A 116 -9.03 -19.71 -15.73
N ILE A 117 -8.33 -20.56 -14.98
CA ILE A 117 -6.87 -20.71 -15.06
C ILE A 117 -6.59 -22.12 -15.54
N ASP A 118 -6.12 -22.25 -16.78
CA ASP A 118 -5.85 -23.56 -17.38
C ASP A 118 -4.50 -24.13 -16.91
N HIS A 119 -3.52 -23.26 -16.67
CA HIS A 119 -2.18 -23.64 -16.25
C HIS A 119 -1.53 -22.56 -15.37
N PHE A 120 -0.84 -23.00 -14.32
CA PHE A 120 -0.01 -22.15 -13.49
C PHE A 120 1.29 -22.86 -13.16
N ALA A 121 2.40 -22.13 -13.20
CA ALA A 121 3.72 -22.67 -12.95
C ALA A 121 4.61 -21.63 -12.25
N ILE A 122 5.52 -22.12 -11.41
CA ILE A 122 6.53 -21.34 -10.71
C ILE A 122 7.90 -21.89 -11.11
N ASP A 123 8.79 -21.03 -11.58
CA ASP A 123 10.12 -21.42 -12.07
C ASP A 123 10.09 -22.56 -13.12
N GLY A 124 9.04 -22.57 -13.95
CA GLY A 124 8.82 -23.58 -14.99
C GLY A 124 8.25 -24.91 -14.47
N GLN A 125 8.05 -25.06 -13.16
CA GLN A 125 7.41 -26.22 -12.56
C GLN A 125 5.90 -25.99 -12.43
N SER A 126 5.10 -26.90 -13.00
CA SER A 126 3.65 -26.86 -12.86
C SER A 126 3.27 -26.88 -11.38
N TRP A 127 2.36 -25.98 -11.01
CA TRP A 127 1.80 -25.91 -9.67
C TRP A 127 0.41 -26.54 -9.70
N ASP A 128 0.25 -27.63 -8.97
CA ASP A 128 -1.02 -28.30 -8.74
C ASP A 128 -1.39 -28.07 -7.26
N PRO A 129 -2.41 -27.23 -6.96
CA PRO A 129 -2.76 -26.82 -5.60
C PRO A 129 -3.28 -27.94 -4.69
#